data_AF-A0A3A8K2V1-F1
#
_entry.id   AF-A0A3A8K2V1-F1
#
_cell.length_a   1.000
_cell.length_b   1.000
_cell.length_c   1.000
_cell.angle_alpha   90.00
_cell.angle_beta   90.00
_cell.angle_gamma   90.00
#
_symmetry.space_group_name_H-M   'P 1'
#
loop_
_entity.id
_entity.type
_entity.pdbx_description
1 polymer ?
#
loop_
_entity_poly.entity_id
_entity_poly.type
_entity_poly.pdbx_seq_one_letter_code
_entity_poly.pdbx_strand_id
1 'polypeptide(L)'
;MSDEEILSALREKEKLLTPVELAELLGGMLEGGVSHSAIVFYFKRAFPSIPLRTLLESGLWWRVSKGNLSDQEFNEFLMPWVGRGVAE
;
A
#
# COMPACT_ATOMS: atom_id res chain seq x y z
N MET A 1 -6.75 -2.99 17.10
CA MET A 1 -7.59 -2.80 15.89
C MET A 1 -7.71 -4.15 15.20
N SER A 2 -8.90 -4.55 14.71
CA SER A 2 -9.07 -5.84 14.02
C SER A 2 -8.64 -5.73 12.56
N ASP A 3 -8.21 -6.83 11.95
CA ASP A 3 -7.84 -6.86 10.53
C ASP A 3 -8.97 -6.38 9.60
N GLU A 4 -10.22 -6.70 9.92
CA GLU A 4 -11.39 -6.27 9.13
C GLU A 4 -11.57 -4.75 9.13
N GLU A 5 -11.31 -4.09 10.26
CA GLU A 5 -11.37 -2.63 10.40
C GLU A 5 -10.30 -1.95 9.54
N ILE A 6 -9.08 -2.51 9.54
CA ILE A 6 -7.96 -2.02 8.72
C ILE A 6 -8.30 -2.17 7.24
N LEU A 7 -8.82 -3.33 6.84
CA LEU A 7 -9.22 -3.59 5.45
C LEU A 7 -10.35 -2.66 5.00
N SER A 8 -11.34 -2.40 5.87
CA SER A 8 -12.42 -1.47 5.57
C SER A 8 -11.87 -0.05 5.37
N ALA A 9 -11.03 0.43 6.29
CA ALA A 9 -10.44 1.76 6.20
C ALA A 9 -9.58 1.94 4.93
N LEU A 10 -8.81 0.93 4.54
CA LEU A 10 -8.02 0.95 3.28
C LEU A 10 -8.92 1.04 2.05
N ARG A 11 -10.01 0.26 2.00
CA ARG A 11 -10.97 0.27 0.88
C ARG A 11 -11.72 1.59 0.75
N GLU A 12 -12.11 2.19 1.88
CA GLU A 12 -12.77 3.50 1.88
C GLU A 12 -11.86 4.61 1.36
N LYS A 13 -10.55 4.46 1.53
CA LYS A 13 -9.54 5.43 1.10
C LYS A 13 -8.90 5.10 -0.25
N GLU A 14 -9.25 3.97 -0.87
CA GLU A 14 -8.68 3.46 -2.14
C GLU A 14 -8.56 4.53 -3.23
N LYS A 15 -9.59 5.35 -3.39
CA LYS A 15 -9.69 6.37 -4.47
C LYS A 15 -9.37 7.77 -4.00
N LEU A 16 -9.10 7.94 -2.72
CA LEU A 16 -8.87 9.24 -2.07
C LEU A 16 -7.39 9.49 -1.81
N LEU A 17 -6.65 8.44 -1.48
CA LEU A 17 -5.25 8.50 -1.09
C LEU A 17 -4.35 7.92 -2.19
N THR A 18 -3.09 8.32 -2.19
CA THR A 18 -2.06 7.69 -3.02
C THR A 18 -1.61 6.34 -2.41
N PRO A 19 -0.98 5.44 -3.18
CA PRO A 19 -0.43 4.19 -2.64
C PRO A 19 0.49 4.40 -1.42
N VAL A 20 1.36 5.42 -1.45
CA VAL A 20 2.22 5.80 -0.32
C VAL A 20 1.37 6.18 0.89
N GLU A 21 0.38 7.05 0.74
CA GLU A 21 -0.49 7.47 1.85
C GLU A 21 -1.32 6.31 2.41
N LEU A 22 -1.77 5.38 1.57
CA LEU A 22 -2.44 4.15 2.03
C LEU A 22 -1.48 3.27 2.85
N ALA A 23 -0.22 3.19 2.45
CA ALA A 23 0.80 2.43 3.18
C ALA A 23 1.20 3.14 4.48
N GLU A 24 1.22 4.48 4.51
CA GLU A 24 1.41 5.26 5.73
C GLU A 24 0.22 5.13 6.68
N LEU A 25 -1.01 5.18 6.16
CA LEU A 25 -2.23 4.93 6.92
C LEU A 25 -2.19 3.54 7.57
N LEU A 26 -1.82 2.53 6.79
CA LEU A 26 -1.60 1.17 7.29
C LEU A 26 -0.53 1.13 8.38
N GLY A 27 0.60 1.82 8.17
CA GLY A 27 1.68 1.91 9.15
C GLY A 27 1.27 2.59 10.45
N GLY A 28 0.38 3.59 10.39
CA GLY A 28 -0.16 4.26 11.57
C GLY A 28 -1.21 3.42 12.32
N MET A 29 -1.86 2.48 11.64
CA MET A 29 -2.81 1.53 12.24
C MET A 29 -2.12 0.32 12.88
N LEU A 30 -0.89 0.01 12.46
CA LEU A 30 -0.10 -1.11 12.97
C LEU A 30 0.89 -0.64 14.03
N GLU A 31 0.87 -1.26 15.21
CA GLU A 31 1.79 -0.92 16.32
C GLU A 31 3.28 -1.12 15.98
N GLY A 32 3.60 -1.87 14.93
CA GLY A 32 4.97 -2.11 14.43
C GLY A 32 5.35 -1.31 13.18
N GLY A 33 4.51 -0.38 12.73
CA GLY A 33 4.71 0.37 11.49
C GLY A 33 4.42 -0.46 10.24
N VAL A 34 4.66 0.15 9.08
CA VAL A 34 4.45 -0.51 7.78
C VAL A 34 5.65 -1.40 7.47
N SER A 35 5.38 -2.68 7.24
CA SER A 35 6.37 -3.69 6.82
C SER A 35 6.01 -4.26 5.45
N HIS A 36 6.98 -4.79 4.71
CA HIS A 36 6.71 -5.39 3.39
C HIS A 36 5.63 -6.48 3.46
N SER A 37 5.72 -7.38 4.45
CA SER A 37 4.72 -8.42 4.67
C SER A 37 3.33 -7.87 4.96
N ALA A 38 3.24 -6.74 5.67
CA ALA A 38 1.97 -6.08 5.96
C ALA A 38 1.37 -5.48 4.67
N ILE A 39 2.18 -4.81 3.84
CA ILE A 39 1.72 -4.31 2.54
C ILE A 39 1.18 -5.49 1.71
N VAL A 40 1.95 -6.56 1.54
CA VAL A 40 1.52 -7.72 0.74
C VAL A 40 0.22 -8.31 1.26
N PHE A 41 0.08 -8.49 2.58
CA PHE A 41 -1.10 -9.08 3.18
C PHE A 41 -2.34 -8.18 3.09
N TYR A 42 -2.24 -6.94 3.57
CA TYR A 42 -3.37 -6.02 3.64
C TYR A 42 -3.76 -5.48 2.27
N PHE A 43 -2.80 -5.12 1.40
CA PHE A 43 -3.14 -4.63 0.06
C PHE A 43 -3.73 -5.75 -0.79
N LYS A 44 -3.25 -7.01 -0.67
CA LYS A 44 -3.85 -8.11 -1.44
C LYS A 44 -5.29 -8.40 -1.02
N ARG A 45 -5.61 -8.26 0.27
CA ARG A 45 -6.96 -8.47 0.80
C ARG A 45 -7.87 -7.28 0.58
N ALA A 46 -7.36 -6.06 0.68
CA ALA A 46 -8.12 -4.83 0.44
C ALA A 46 -8.40 -4.67 -1.05
N PHE A 47 -7.40 -4.92 -1.90
CA PHE A 47 -7.40 -4.68 -3.33
C PHE A 47 -7.03 -5.97 -4.09
N PRO A 48 -7.99 -6.91 -4.24
CA PRO A 48 -7.72 -8.22 -4.85
C PRO A 48 -7.25 -8.13 -6.31
N SER A 49 -7.55 -7.02 -7.00
CA SER A 49 -7.11 -6.73 -8.37
C SER A 49 -5.60 -6.56 -8.52
N ILE A 50 -4.87 -6.20 -7.45
CA ILE A 50 -3.41 -6.05 -7.53
C ILE A 50 -2.75 -7.41 -7.76
N PRO A 51 -1.90 -7.59 -8.79
CA PRO A 51 -1.13 -8.79 -8.97
C PRO A 51 -0.20 -9.03 -7.78
N LEU A 52 -0.12 -10.28 -7.30
CA LEU A 52 0.75 -10.60 -6.16
C LEU A 52 2.22 -10.26 -6.46
N ARG A 53 2.66 -10.46 -7.70
CA ARG A 53 4.01 -10.09 -8.15
C ARG A 53 4.29 -8.60 -7.93
N THR A 54 3.33 -7.73 -8.25
CA THR A 54 3.43 -6.28 -8.01
C THR A 54 3.59 -5.97 -6.52
N LEU A 55 2.83 -6.64 -5.64
CA LEU A 55 3.01 -6.44 -4.19
C LEU A 55 4.35 -6.96 -3.66
N LEU A 56 4.90 -8.01 -4.28
CA LEU A 56 6.22 -8.52 -3.91
C LEU A 56 7.32 -7.54 -4.34
N GLU A 57 7.24 -6.99 -5.56
CA GLU A 57 8.21 -6.03 -6.07
C GLU A 57 8.13 -4.67 -5.35
N SER A 58 6.95 -4.29 -4.85
CA SER A 58 6.79 -3.11 -4.00
C SER A 58 7.52 -3.22 -2.65
N GLY A 59 8.04 -4.40 -2.30
CA GLY A 59 8.93 -4.62 -1.16
C GLY A 59 10.29 -3.96 -1.29
N LEU A 60 10.65 -3.48 -2.47
CA LEU A 60 11.86 -2.67 -2.68
C LEU A 60 11.70 -1.22 -2.19
N TRP A 61 10.51 -0.84 -1.72
CA TRP A 61 10.23 0.51 -1.24
C TRP A 61 11.07 0.85 -0.01
N TRP A 62 11.79 1.97 -0.08
CA TRP A 62 12.79 2.39 0.91
C TRP A 62 12.25 2.53 2.34
N ARG A 63 10.95 2.79 2.49
CA ARG A 63 10.29 2.92 3.81
C ARG A 63 10.01 1.59 4.51
N VAL A 64 9.90 0.49 3.75
CA VAL A 64 9.59 -0.85 4.30
C VAL A 64 10.77 -1.82 4.23
N SER A 65 11.80 -1.49 3.47
CA SER A 65 13.03 -2.26 3.32
C SER A 65 14.16 -1.36 2.82
N LYS A 66 15.41 -1.81 2.93
CA LYS A 66 16.60 -1.09 2.42
C LYS A 66 16.71 -1.14 0.87
N GLY A 67 15.59 -1.15 0.16
CA GLY A 67 15.57 -1.13 -1.30
C GLY A 67 15.71 0.28 -1.88
N ASN A 68 15.78 0.36 -3.21
CA ASN A 68 16.03 1.60 -3.96
C ASN A 68 14.76 2.23 -4.56
N LEU A 69 13.58 1.73 -4.23
CA LEU A 69 12.33 2.21 -4.82
C LEU A 69 11.84 3.39 -3.99
N SER A 70 11.76 4.57 -4.59
CA SER A 70 11.34 5.85 -3.98
C SER A 70 9.83 5.95 -3.77
N ASP A 71 9.36 6.94 -3.01
CA ASP A 71 7.92 7.19 -2.80
C ASP A 71 7.17 7.40 -4.13
N GLN A 72 7.76 8.15 -5.07
CA GLN A 72 7.20 8.35 -6.40
C GLN A 72 7.10 7.04 -7.19
N GLU A 73 8.19 6.28 -7.25
CA GLU A 73 8.21 4.98 -7.94
C GLU A 73 7.18 4.02 -7.35
N PHE A 74 6.98 4.01 -6.02
CA PHE A 74 5.97 3.19 -5.35
C PHE A 74 4.55 3.58 -5.77
N ASN A 75 4.29 4.89 -5.84
CA ASN A 75 3.04 5.40 -6.34
C ASN A 75 2.82 4.98 -7.79
N GLU A 76 3.76 5.22 -8.70
CA GLU A 76 3.63 4.86 -10.11
C GLU A 76 3.44 3.34 -10.31
N PHE A 77 4.09 2.54 -9.47
CA PHE A 77 4.01 1.08 -9.54
C PHE A 77 2.64 0.52 -9.13
N LEU A 78 1.98 1.16 -8.16
CA LEU A 78 0.71 0.70 -7.60
C LEU A 78 -0.51 1.49 -8.10
N MET A 79 -0.34 2.71 -8.60
CA MET A 79 -1.38 3.57 -9.17
C MET A 79 -2.29 2.88 -10.21
N PRO A 80 -1.80 1.98 -11.08
CA PRO A 80 -2.69 1.28 -12.03
C PRO A 80 -3.75 0.40 -11.35
N TRP A 81 -3.55 0.08 -10.07
CA TRP A 81 -4.37 -0.87 -9.33
C TRP A 81 -5.07 -0.28 -8.11
N VAL A 82 -4.45 0.71 -7.46
CA VAL A 82 -4.91 1.32 -6.22
C VAL A 82 -4.43 2.77 -6.14
N GLY A 83 -5.26 3.65 -5.60
CA GLY A 83 -4.92 5.03 -5.35
C GLY A 83 -5.56 6.02 -6.31
N ARG A 84 -5.60 7.29 -5.90
CA ARG A 84 -6.00 8.39 -6.79
C ARG A 84 -4.90 8.60 -7.82
N GLY A 85 -5.13 8.19 -9.06
CA GLY A 85 -4.33 8.63 -10.20
C GLY A 85 -4.45 10.15 -10.29
N VAL A 86 -3.37 10.87 -10.02
CA VAL A 86 -3.29 12.30 -10.35
C VAL A 86 -3.16 12.37 -11.86
N ALA A 87 -4.29 12.31 -12.55
CA ALA A 87 -4.40 12.88 -13.87
C ALA A 87 -4.72 14.37 -13.66
N GLU A 88 -3.69 15.18 -13.51
CA GLU A 88 -3.74 16.63 -13.77
C GLU A 88 -2.61 17.00 -14.74
#